data_AF-A0A2T3JQJ2-F1
#
_entry.id   AF-A0A2T3JQJ2-F1
#
_cell.length_a   1.000
_cell.length_b   1.000
_cell.length_c   1.000
_cell.angle_alpha   90.00
_cell.angle_beta   90.00
_cell.angle_gamma   90.00
#
_symmetry.space_group_name_H-M   'P 1'
#
loop_
_entity.id
_entity.type
_entity.pdbx_description
1 polymer ?
#
loop_
_entity_poly.entity_id
_entity_poly.type
_entity_poly.pdbx_seq_one_letter_code
_entity_poly.pdbx_strand_id
1 'polypeptide(L)'
;MAVDKLCYAAGIDAVHYIIEMRKNKGKSQFDRLDEDKKVPFIVQAVTWDSVKQVGSLNNENWSFDVGYAFREALDLIFMDRTRNKQKVNLWTQGGIIAFKEGDLIYSRCDQRSVQVRYASSMGWDVAKNDMYYGSVTYYESWTSEIKHATQLDFLSMLISG
;
A
#
# COMPACT_ATOMS: atom_id res chain seq x y z
N MET A 1 -8.81 28.82 -12.30
CA MET A 1 -8.79 27.36 -12.51
C MET A 1 -8.00 26.78 -11.35
N ALA A 2 -8.70 26.19 -10.38
CA ALA A 2 -8.04 25.60 -9.22
C ALA A 2 -7.34 24.34 -9.69
N VAL A 3 -6.00 24.40 -9.77
CA VAL A 3 -5.17 23.22 -9.97
C VAL A 3 -5.46 22.30 -8.80
N ASP A 4 -6.04 21.15 -9.12
CA ASP A 4 -6.40 20.12 -8.18
C ASP A 4 -5.27 19.90 -7.19
N LYS A 5 -5.62 20.02 -5.92
CA LYS A 5 -4.76 19.69 -4.79
C LYS A 5 -4.58 18.18 -4.80
N LEU A 6 -3.78 17.67 -5.74
CA LEU A 6 -3.28 16.31 -5.76
C LEU A 6 -2.63 16.11 -4.39
N CYS A 7 -3.15 15.17 -3.62
CA CYS A 7 -2.69 14.88 -2.28
C CYS A 7 -1.24 14.37 -2.33
N TYR A 8 -0.26 15.29 -2.35
CA TYR A 8 1.17 14.99 -2.23
C TYR A 8 1.57 14.48 -0.83
N ALA A 9 0.61 14.33 0.09
CA ALA A 9 0.77 13.63 1.36
C ALA A 9 0.36 12.13 1.29
N ALA A 10 0.14 11.61 0.08
CA ALA A 10 -0.15 10.19 -0.18
C ALA A 10 1.15 9.36 -0.10
N GLY A 11 1.08 8.22 0.58
CA GLY A 11 2.23 7.39 0.92
C GLY A 11 2.00 6.61 2.21
N ILE A 12 3.06 6.38 2.99
CA ILE A 12 2.99 5.62 4.25
C ILE A 12 2.08 6.30 5.29
N ASP A 13 1.96 7.63 5.23
CA ASP A 13 1.09 8.42 6.14
C ASP A 13 -0.37 7.98 6.11
N ALA A 14 -0.87 7.48 4.97
CA ALA A 14 -2.22 6.93 4.86
C ALA A 14 -2.40 5.70 5.78
N VAL A 15 -1.37 4.84 5.84
CA VAL A 15 -1.37 3.64 6.68
C VAL A 15 -1.30 4.05 8.15
N HIS A 16 -0.40 4.97 8.51
CA HIS A 16 -0.30 5.49 9.88
C HIS A 16 -1.62 6.11 10.35
N TYR A 17 -2.28 6.89 9.50
CA TYR A 17 -3.57 7.48 9.81
C TYR A 17 -4.64 6.42 10.15
N ILE A 18 -4.72 5.34 9.37
CA ILE A 18 -5.67 4.23 9.61
C ILE A 18 -5.38 3.52 10.94
N ILE A 19 -4.09 3.33 11.26
CA ILE A 19 -3.64 2.71 12.52
C ILE A 19 -4.05 3.55 13.71
N GLU A 20 -3.75 4.85 13.67
CA GLU A 20 -4.06 5.79 14.76
C GLU A 20 -5.58 5.97 14.94
N MET A 21 -6.35 6.00 13.84
CA MET A 21 -7.81 5.98 13.94
C MET A 21 -8.34 4.76 14.69
N ARG A 22 -7.76 3.57 14.45
CA ARG A 22 -8.17 2.35 15.15
C ARG A 22 -7.83 2.44 16.64
N LYS A 23 -6.60 2.86 16.97
CA LYS A 23 -6.14 3.08 18.37
C LYS A 23 -7.10 3.98 19.13
N ASN A 24 -7.43 5.13 18.55
CA ASN A 24 -8.25 6.16 19.19
C ASN A 24 -9.72 5.76 19.33
N LYS A 25 -10.27 4.97 18.40
CA LYS A 25 -11.68 4.54 18.42
C LYS A 25 -11.92 3.24 19.21
N GLY A 26 -10.86 2.52 19.61
CA GLY A 26 -10.98 1.24 20.33
C GLY A 26 -11.72 0.15 19.53
N LYS A 27 -11.66 0.19 18.20
CA LYS A 27 -12.39 -0.75 17.33
C LYS A 27 -11.65 -2.09 17.16
N SER A 28 -12.43 -3.15 16.98
CA SER A 28 -11.91 -4.50 16.69
C SER A 28 -11.41 -4.68 15.24
N GLN A 29 -11.77 -3.77 14.32
CA GLN A 29 -11.37 -3.79 12.92
C GLN A 29 -10.86 -2.42 12.47
N PHE A 30 -10.01 -2.40 11.44
CA PHE A 30 -9.58 -1.16 10.80
C PHE A 30 -10.72 -0.54 9.99
N ASP A 31 -10.93 0.76 10.19
CA ASP A 31 -11.71 1.54 9.24
C ASP A 31 -10.90 1.64 7.93
N ARG A 32 -11.56 1.45 6.78
CA ARG A 32 -10.93 1.66 5.47
C ARG A 32 -11.19 3.07 4.99
N LEU A 33 -10.22 3.67 4.31
CA LEU A 33 -10.36 4.93 3.62
C LEU A 33 -11.03 4.70 2.26
N ASP A 34 -11.97 5.55 1.89
CA ASP A 34 -12.68 5.51 0.61
C ASP A 34 -12.14 6.62 -0.29
N GLU A 35 -11.86 6.34 -1.56
CA GLU A 35 -11.23 7.29 -2.51
C GLU A 35 -11.98 8.63 -2.63
N ASP A 36 -13.30 8.62 -2.43
CA ASP A 36 -14.16 9.78 -2.59
C ASP A 36 -14.15 10.76 -1.40
N LYS A 37 -13.57 10.37 -0.26
CA LYS A 37 -13.48 11.23 0.93
C LYS A 37 -12.34 12.26 0.87
N LYS A 38 -11.64 12.37 -0.28
CA LYS A 38 -10.41 13.19 -0.44
C LYS A 38 -9.38 12.87 0.63
N VAL A 39 -9.26 11.58 0.96
CA VAL A 39 -8.33 11.05 1.95
C VAL A 39 -7.08 10.52 1.26
N PRO A 40 -5.89 10.66 1.86
CA PRO A 40 -4.66 10.17 1.24
C PRO A 40 -4.71 8.65 1.15
N PHE A 41 -4.44 8.11 -0.03
CA PHE A 41 -4.12 6.70 -0.24
C PHE A 41 -2.61 6.52 -0.24
N ILE A 42 -2.14 5.28 -0.26
CA ILE A 42 -0.72 4.99 -0.46
C ILE A 42 -0.24 5.39 -1.86
N VAL A 43 -1.15 5.29 -2.83
CA VAL A 43 -0.95 5.63 -4.24
C VAL A 43 -1.94 6.72 -4.66
N GLN A 44 -1.62 7.47 -5.71
CA GLN A 44 -2.44 8.61 -6.12
C GLN A 44 -3.82 8.20 -6.63
N ALA A 45 -3.87 7.14 -7.44
CA ALA A 45 -5.11 6.60 -7.99
C ALA A 45 -4.87 5.13 -8.37
N VAL A 46 -5.92 4.32 -8.33
CA VAL A 46 -5.88 2.96 -8.90
C VAL A 46 -6.77 2.96 -10.14
N THR A 47 -6.21 2.59 -11.28
CA THR A 47 -6.91 2.59 -12.56
C THR A 47 -6.95 1.20 -13.18
N TRP A 48 -8.01 0.91 -13.94
CA TRP A 48 -8.20 -0.34 -14.65
C TRP A 48 -8.76 -0.07 -16.04
N ASP A 49 -8.02 -0.44 -17.08
CA ASP A 49 -8.47 -0.45 -18.47
C ASP A 49 -9.14 -1.80 -18.76
N SER A 50 -10.47 -1.80 -18.86
CA SER A 50 -11.26 -3.00 -19.11
C SER A 50 -11.09 -3.56 -20.53
N VAL A 51 -10.63 -2.75 -21.48
CA VAL A 51 -10.40 -3.20 -22.87
C VAL A 51 -9.04 -3.88 -22.96
N LYS A 52 -8.01 -3.26 -22.40
CA LYS A 52 -6.64 -3.82 -22.41
C LYS A 52 -6.41 -4.87 -21.33
N GLN A 53 -7.30 -4.97 -20.34
CA GLN A 53 -7.13 -5.81 -19.15
C GLN A 53 -5.84 -5.45 -18.38
N VAL A 54 -5.55 -4.15 -18.29
CA VAL A 54 -4.34 -3.62 -17.64
C VAL A 54 -4.75 -2.68 -16.52
N GLY A 55 -4.21 -2.92 -15.32
CA GLY A 55 -4.35 -2.02 -14.19
C GLY A 55 -3.06 -1.23 -13.93
N SER A 56 -3.19 -0.08 -13.28
CA SER A 56 -2.07 0.73 -12.79
C SER A 56 -2.34 1.22 -11.38
N LEU A 57 -1.27 1.27 -10.58
CA LEU A 57 -1.28 1.94 -9.28
C LEU A 57 -0.92 3.43 -9.39
N ASN A 58 -0.64 3.95 -10.60
CA ASN A 58 -0.25 5.34 -10.88
C ASN A 58 0.77 5.86 -9.86
N ASN A 59 1.84 5.09 -9.70
CA ASN A 59 2.92 5.30 -8.75
C ASN A 59 4.21 5.68 -9.48
N GLU A 60 4.11 6.44 -10.58
CA GLU A 60 5.25 6.81 -11.44
C GLU A 60 6.34 7.59 -10.71
N ASN A 61 5.98 8.21 -9.60
CA ASN A 61 6.88 8.94 -8.71
C ASN A 61 7.69 8.05 -7.76
N TRP A 62 7.44 6.74 -7.70
CA TRP A 62 8.20 5.81 -6.85
C TRP A 62 9.51 5.38 -7.53
N SER A 63 10.53 5.09 -6.71
CA SER A 63 11.82 4.56 -7.16
C SER A 63 11.73 3.14 -7.76
N PHE A 64 10.77 2.35 -7.29
CA PHE A 64 10.49 1.01 -7.80
C PHE A 64 9.17 0.96 -8.57
N ASP A 65 9.13 0.12 -9.60
CA ASP A 65 7.92 -0.13 -10.39
C ASP A 65 7.07 -1.21 -9.71
N VAL A 66 6.17 -0.77 -8.83
CA VAL A 66 5.23 -1.66 -8.14
C VAL A 66 3.96 -1.75 -8.98
N GLY A 67 3.81 -2.88 -9.69
CA GLY A 67 2.67 -3.11 -10.59
C GLY A 67 1.33 -3.34 -9.88
N TYR A 68 0.25 -3.31 -10.65
CA TYR A 68 -1.14 -3.50 -10.18
C TYR A 68 -1.40 -4.82 -9.43
N ALA A 69 -0.59 -5.85 -9.69
CA ALA A 69 -0.68 -7.11 -8.96
C ALA A 69 -0.45 -6.95 -7.44
N PHE A 70 0.30 -5.93 -7.03
CA PHE A 70 0.62 -5.64 -5.63
C PHE A 70 -0.48 -4.87 -4.88
N ARG A 71 -1.61 -4.56 -5.52
CA ARG A 71 -2.74 -3.88 -4.85
C ARG A 71 -3.13 -4.55 -3.52
N GLU A 72 -3.09 -5.88 -3.46
CA GLU A 72 -3.44 -6.64 -2.25
C GLU A 72 -2.36 -6.50 -1.17
N ALA A 73 -1.07 -6.50 -1.55
CA ALA A 73 0.04 -6.25 -0.64
C ALA A 73 -0.01 -4.84 -0.04
N LEU A 74 -0.59 -3.88 -0.77
CA LEU A 74 -0.84 -2.51 -0.31
C LEU A 74 -2.20 -2.32 0.36
N ASP A 75 -2.98 -3.39 0.57
CA ASP A 75 -4.33 -3.35 1.15
C ASP A 75 -5.29 -2.42 0.37
N LEU A 76 -5.21 -2.43 -0.96
CA LEU A 76 -6.10 -1.73 -1.88
C LEU A 76 -7.15 -2.71 -2.42
N ILE A 77 -8.43 -2.40 -2.19
CA ILE A 77 -9.55 -3.26 -2.60
C ILE A 77 -10.63 -2.41 -3.26
N PHE A 78 -11.10 -2.86 -4.42
CA PHE A 78 -12.28 -2.32 -5.08
C PHE A 78 -13.54 -2.95 -4.48
N MET A 79 -14.42 -2.14 -3.89
CA MET A 79 -15.56 -2.64 -3.13
C MET A 79 -16.86 -1.92 -3.49
N ASP A 80 -17.95 -2.69 -3.49
CA ASP A 80 -19.31 -2.17 -3.56
C ASP A 80 -19.70 -1.53 -2.21
N ARG A 81 -20.13 -0.28 -2.24
CA ARG A 81 -20.66 0.45 -1.08
C ARG A 81 -22.06 0.97 -1.38
N THR A 82 -22.92 1.01 -0.37
CA THR A 82 -24.21 1.70 -0.48
C THR A 82 -24.10 3.07 0.15
N ARG A 83 -24.29 4.13 -0.64
CA ARG A 83 -24.30 5.53 -0.19
C ARG A 83 -25.54 6.21 -0.72
N ASN A 84 -26.26 6.94 0.14
CA ASN A 84 -27.49 7.63 -0.25
C ASN A 84 -28.49 6.74 -1.02
N LYS A 85 -28.60 5.46 -0.62
CA LYS A 85 -29.42 4.42 -1.27
C LYS A 85 -29.00 4.04 -2.70
N GLN A 86 -27.83 4.49 -3.16
CA GLN A 86 -27.23 4.10 -4.43
C GLN A 86 -26.01 3.21 -4.18
N LYS A 87 -25.84 2.18 -5.02
CA LYS A 87 -24.62 1.38 -5.03
C LYS A 87 -23.55 2.14 -5.80
N VAL A 88 -22.41 2.33 -5.16
CA VAL A 88 -21.21 2.96 -5.73
C VAL A 88 -20.05 1.99 -5.55
N ASN A 89 -19.25 1.83 -6.59
CA ASN A 89 -18.07 0.96 -6.57
C ASN A 89 -16.86 1.87 -6.49
N LEU A 90 -16.05 1.68 -5.46
CA LEU A 90 -14.95 2.59 -5.16
C LEU A 90 -13.74 1.83 -4.62
N TRP A 91 -12.55 2.36 -4.88
CA TRP A 91 -11.34 1.86 -4.26
C TRP A 91 -11.28 2.25 -2.78
N THR A 92 -10.74 1.32 -1.99
CA THR A 92 -10.56 1.49 -0.55
C THR A 92 -9.16 1.09 -0.12
N GLN A 93 -8.58 1.88 0.78
CA GLN A 93 -7.27 1.63 1.40
C GLN A 93 -7.47 1.15 2.84
N GLY A 94 -6.88 0.00 3.18
CA GLY A 94 -6.76 -0.49 4.55
C GLY A 94 -5.40 -0.19 5.16
N GLY A 95 -5.12 -0.80 6.31
CA GLY A 95 -3.93 -0.49 7.13
C GLY A 95 -2.90 -1.61 7.21
N ILE A 96 -3.07 -2.72 6.48
CA ILE A 96 -2.24 -3.92 6.61
C ILE A 96 -1.37 -4.12 5.37
N ILE A 97 -0.10 -3.74 5.44
CA ILE A 97 0.86 -4.02 4.37
C ILE A 97 1.39 -5.47 4.49
N ALA A 98 1.41 -6.17 3.37
CA ALA A 98 1.65 -7.61 3.33
C ALA A 98 2.37 -8.07 2.05
N PHE A 99 3.59 -7.56 1.81
CA PHE A 99 4.49 -8.19 0.83
C PHE A 99 4.81 -9.61 1.28
N LYS A 100 4.94 -10.53 0.31
CA LYS A 100 5.05 -11.97 0.55
C LYS A 100 6.28 -12.56 -0.12
N GLU A 101 6.66 -13.75 0.33
CA GLU A 101 7.74 -14.53 -0.28
C GLU A 101 7.51 -14.72 -1.79
N GLY A 102 8.57 -14.51 -2.57
CA GLY A 102 8.55 -14.61 -4.02
C GLY A 102 8.23 -13.30 -4.75
N ASP A 103 7.75 -12.27 -4.04
CA ASP A 103 7.54 -10.95 -4.63
C ASP A 103 8.85 -10.39 -5.19
N LEU A 104 8.85 -10.10 -6.49
CA LEU A 104 9.99 -9.55 -7.23
C LEU A 104 9.60 -8.20 -7.81
N ILE A 105 10.35 -7.16 -7.47
CA ILE A 105 10.06 -5.79 -7.84
C ILE A 105 11.33 -5.18 -8.44
N TYR A 106 11.20 -4.62 -9.63
CA TYR A 106 12.28 -3.97 -10.33
C TYR A 106 12.29 -2.47 -10.03
N SER A 107 13.47 -1.88 -9.97
CA SER A 107 13.61 -0.43 -9.98
C SER A 107 13.13 0.12 -11.31
N ARG A 108 12.62 1.35 -11.31
CA ARG A 108 12.17 1.99 -12.56
C ARG A 108 13.29 2.24 -13.58
N CYS A 109 14.55 2.26 -13.14
CA CYS A 109 15.70 2.35 -14.04
C CYS A 109 16.19 0.99 -14.55
N ASP A 110 15.53 -0.11 -14.19
CA ASP A 110 15.89 -1.51 -14.53
C ASP A 110 17.32 -1.94 -14.13
N GLN A 111 18.05 -1.12 -13.37
CA GLN A 111 19.41 -1.44 -12.94
C GLN A 111 19.45 -2.33 -11.71
N ARG A 112 18.34 -2.38 -10.96
CA ARG A 112 18.31 -3.05 -9.66
C ARG A 112 16.93 -3.67 -9.39
N SER A 113 16.90 -4.68 -8.53
CA SER A 113 15.68 -5.41 -8.19
C SER A 113 15.75 -5.88 -6.75
N VAL A 114 14.59 -5.97 -6.11
CA VAL A 114 14.44 -6.57 -4.79
C VAL A 114 13.55 -7.80 -4.88
N GLN A 115 13.98 -8.89 -4.26
CA GLN A 115 13.20 -10.13 -4.18
C GLN A 115 12.95 -10.49 -2.73
N VAL A 116 11.68 -10.54 -2.33
CA VAL A 116 11.30 -10.99 -0.99
C VAL A 116 11.57 -12.48 -0.85
N ARG A 117 12.37 -12.83 0.16
CA ARG A 117 12.74 -14.21 0.52
C ARG A 117 11.86 -14.76 1.63
N TYR A 118 11.56 -13.95 2.62
CA TYR A 118 10.69 -14.31 3.74
C TYR A 118 9.92 -13.08 4.18
N ALA A 119 8.66 -13.23 4.56
CA ALA A 119 7.89 -12.13 5.12
C ALA A 119 6.81 -12.58 6.09
N SER A 120 6.53 -11.74 7.07
CA SER A 120 5.30 -11.77 7.86
C SER A 120 4.52 -10.49 7.60
N SER A 121 3.20 -10.63 7.41
CA SER A 121 2.33 -9.47 7.18
C SER A 121 2.27 -8.58 8.42
N MET A 122 1.88 -7.32 8.21
CA MET A 122 1.37 -6.52 9.32
C MET A 122 0.16 -7.19 9.98
N GLY A 123 -0.08 -6.88 11.24
CA GLY A 123 -1.18 -7.44 12.01
C GLY A 123 -1.48 -6.65 13.26
N TRP A 124 -2.69 -6.80 13.80
CA TRP A 124 -3.06 -6.15 15.04
C TRP A 124 -2.81 -7.05 16.24
N ASP A 125 -2.00 -6.61 17.20
CA ASP A 125 -1.83 -7.27 18.47
C ASP A 125 -2.93 -6.80 19.44
N VAL A 126 -3.93 -7.66 19.65
CA VAL A 126 -5.07 -7.38 20.53
C VAL A 126 -4.62 -7.23 21.99
N ALA A 127 -3.62 -7.98 22.43
CA ALA A 127 -3.15 -7.95 23.82
C ALA A 127 -2.39 -6.66 24.14
N LYS A 128 -1.62 -6.15 23.17
CA LYS A 128 -0.89 -4.89 23.31
C LYS A 128 -1.68 -3.66 22.85
N ASN A 129 -2.82 -3.87 22.20
CA ASN A 129 -3.61 -2.83 21.54
C ASN A 129 -2.75 -1.98 20.57
N ASP A 130 -1.87 -2.65 19.82
CA ASP A 130 -0.88 -2.01 18.96
C ASP A 130 -0.65 -2.78 17.66
N MET A 131 0.00 -2.11 16.70
CA MET A 131 0.35 -2.69 15.41
C MET A 131 1.62 -3.53 15.51
N TYR A 132 1.53 -4.79 15.07
CA TYR A 132 2.68 -5.56 14.64
C TYR A 132 3.00 -5.21 13.19
N TYR A 133 4.17 -4.60 12.96
CA TYR A 133 4.56 -4.09 11.63
C TYR A 133 5.06 -5.16 10.65
N GLY A 134 4.99 -6.43 11.02
CA GLY A 134 5.49 -7.52 10.19
C GLY A 134 7.01 -7.47 10.01
N SER A 135 7.50 -8.31 9.12
CA SER A 135 8.89 -8.32 8.68
C SER A 135 8.99 -8.68 7.21
N VAL A 136 10.04 -8.20 6.56
CA VAL A 136 10.42 -8.53 5.20
C VAL A 136 11.91 -8.77 5.20
N THR A 137 12.30 -9.96 4.75
CA THR A 137 13.68 -10.29 4.39
C THR A 137 13.76 -10.35 2.88
N TYR A 138 14.61 -9.55 2.26
CA TYR A 138 14.69 -9.45 0.81
C TYR A 138 16.14 -9.46 0.34
N TYR A 139 16.35 -10.04 -0.85
CA TYR A 139 17.61 -9.99 -1.58
C TYR A 139 17.62 -8.77 -2.48
N GLU A 140 18.74 -8.06 -2.50
CA GLU A 140 18.95 -6.85 -3.27
C GLU A 140 20.00 -7.10 -4.35
N SER A 141 19.64 -6.98 -5.63
CA SER A 141 20.53 -7.44 -6.71
C SER A 141 21.78 -6.59 -6.92
N TRP A 142 21.74 -5.30 -6.56
CA TRP A 142 22.85 -4.39 -6.84
C TRP A 142 23.99 -4.48 -5.83
N THR A 143 23.67 -4.68 -4.55
CA THR A 143 24.65 -4.94 -3.49
C THR A 143 24.92 -6.44 -3.32
N SER A 144 24.05 -7.29 -3.86
CA SER A 144 24.03 -8.73 -3.58
C SER A 144 23.88 -9.07 -2.10
N GLU A 145 23.20 -8.20 -1.35
CA GLU A 145 22.97 -8.36 0.08
C GLU A 145 21.57 -8.89 0.40
N ILE A 146 21.46 -9.54 1.55
CA ILE A 146 20.17 -9.86 2.17
C ILE A 146 19.91 -8.80 3.24
N LYS A 147 18.76 -8.12 3.13
CA LYS A 147 18.34 -7.08 4.06
C LYS A 147 17.09 -7.50 4.82
N HIS A 148 16.96 -6.94 6.01
CA HIS A 148 15.80 -7.13 6.89
C HIS A 148 15.15 -5.77 7.17
N ALA A 149 13.83 -5.72 7.05
CA ALA A 149 13.03 -4.52 7.24
C ALA A 149 11.66 -4.88 7.83
N THR A 150 10.92 -3.89 8.33
CA THR A 150 9.47 -4.05 8.52
C THR A 150 8.74 -3.94 7.18
N GLN A 151 7.45 -4.28 7.13
CA GLN A 151 6.65 -4.09 5.92
C GLN A 151 6.58 -2.63 5.47
N LEU A 152 6.50 -1.69 6.44
CA LEU A 152 6.49 -0.26 6.14
C LEU A 152 7.86 0.27 5.71
N ASP A 153 8.94 -0.19 6.31
CA ASP A 153 10.29 0.21 5.90
C ASP A 153 10.62 -0.31 4.49
N PHE A 154 10.20 -1.54 4.18
CA PHE A 154 10.33 -2.09 2.83
C PHE A 154 9.53 -1.27 1.82
N LEU A 155 8.28 -0.94 2.13
CA LEU A 155 7.48 -0.04 1.31
C LEU A 155 8.13 1.35 1.15
N SER A 156 8.71 1.90 2.23
CA SER A 156 9.41 3.19 2.20
C SER A 156 10.58 3.16 1.23
N MET A 157 11.35 2.06 1.24
CA MET A 157 12.43 1.83 0.29
C MET A 157 11.90 1.72 -1.15
N LEU A 158 10.76 1.06 -1.38
CA LEU A 158 10.15 1.01 -2.73
C LEU A 158 9.75 2.39 -3.24
N ILE A 159 9.26 3.27 -2.35
CA ILE A 159 8.86 4.64 -2.67
C ILE A 159 10.09 5.51 -2.91
N SER A 160 11.05 5.52 -1.97
CA SER A 160 12.14 6.50 -1.91
C SER A 160 13.43 6.05 -2.60
N GLY A 161 13.72 4.75 -2.63
CA GLY A 161 14.86 4.17 -3.34
C GLY A 161 16.08 3.88 -2.51
#